data_AF-A0A0N9NDS5-F1
#
_entry.id   AF-A0A0N9NDS5-F1
#
_cell.length_a   1.000
_cell.length_b   1.000
_cell.length_c   1.000
_cell.angle_alpha   90.00
_cell.angle_beta   90.00
_cell.angle_gamma   90.00
#
_symmetry.space_group_name_H-M   'P 1'
#
loop_
_entity.id
_entity.type
_entity.pdbx_description
1 polymer ?
#
loop_
_entity_poly.entity_id
_entity_poly.type
_entity_poly.pdbx_seq_one_letter_code
_entity_poly.pdbx_strand_id
1 'polypeptide(L)'
;MNCSWEGCDRAIHSRGYCGSHYNRAIKEGILLRRRDMPFWEVDGSGCWIWNRKIRPDGYGRKSLGKYVQVPAHRWVYEQCVGPIPDGLELDHLCNVRACVNPDHLEPVTHTENMLRQWRRKRAA
;
A
#
# COMPACT_ATOMS: atom_id res chain seq x y z
N MET A 1 -10.08 -17.75 22.44
CA MET A 1 -10.90 -17.47 21.25
C MET A 1 -10.90 -18.70 20.36
N ASN A 2 -12.09 -19.16 19.95
CA ASN A 2 -12.30 -20.38 19.19
C ASN A 2 -12.36 -20.08 17.69
N CYS A 3 -12.09 -21.10 16.87
CA CYS A 3 -12.19 -21.04 15.42
C CYS A 3 -13.59 -20.56 14.97
N SER A 4 -13.63 -19.63 14.01
CA SER A 4 -14.87 -19.11 13.40
C SER A 4 -15.55 -20.09 12.44
N TRP A 5 -15.09 -21.34 12.37
CA TRP A 5 -15.72 -22.35 11.52
C TRP A 5 -16.83 -23.02 12.32
N GLU A 6 -18.02 -23.13 11.76
CA GLU A 6 -19.18 -23.68 12.44
C GLU A 6 -18.88 -25.07 13.02
N GLY A 7 -19.16 -25.26 14.32
CA GLY A 7 -18.91 -26.52 15.03
C GLY A 7 -17.43 -26.81 15.34
N CYS A 8 -16.53 -25.82 15.30
CA CYS A 8 -15.11 -26.04 15.58
C CYS A 8 -14.62 -25.35 16.87
N ASP A 9 -14.33 -26.15 17.90
CA ASP A 9 -13.82 -25.64 19.19
C ASP A 9 -12.31 -25.50 19.29
N ARG A 10 -11.58 -25.76 18.20
CA ARG A 10 -10.13 -25.61 18.18
C ARG A 10 -9.74 -24.14 18.32
N ALA A 11 -8.62 -23.90 19.01
CA ALA A 11 -8.05 -22.57 19.17
C ALA A 11 -7.72 -21.93 17.80
N ILE A 12 -7.92 -20.62 17.72
CA ILE A 12 -7.53 -19.83 16.54
C ILE A 12 -6.01 -19.92 16.37
N HIS A 13 -5.58 -20.24 15.15
CA HIS A 13 -4.18 -20.14 14.72
C HIS A 13 -3.92 -18.79 14.03
N SER A 14 -4.79 -18.39 13.10
CA SER A 14 -4.64 -17.11 12.39
C SER A 14 -5.95 -16.66 11.76
N ARG A 15 -6.18 -15.33 11.73
CA ARG A 15 -7.29 -14.68 11.00
C ARG A 15 -8.67 -15.32 11.29
N GLY A 16 -8.93 -15.66 12.55
CA GLY A 16 -10.20 -16.26 12.98
C GLY A 16 -10.29 -17.79 12.88
N TYR A 17 -9.35 -18.48 12.23
CA TYR A 17 -9.46 -19.93 12.01
C TYR A 17 -8.35 -20.74 12.71
N CYS A 18 -8.65 -21.97 13.12
CA CYS A 18 -7.65 -22.95 13.52
C CYS A 18 -6.79 -23.37 12.31
N GLY A 19 -5.64 -24.04 12.51
CA GLY A 19 -4.71 -24.36 11.42
C GLY A 19 -5.33 -25.07 10.21
N SER A 20 -6.15 -26.10 10.43
CA SER A 20 -6.82 -26.81 9.31
C SER A 20 -7.86 -25.94 8.60
N HIS A 21 -8.68 -25.19 9.35
CA HIS A 21 -9.71 -24.33 8.77
C HIS A 21 -9.16 -23.07 8.12
N TYR A 22 -7.99 -22.59 8.55
CA TYR A 22 -7.25 -21.55 7.83
C TYR A 22 -6.85 -22.04 6.43
N ASN A 23 -6.25 -23.23 6.34
CA ASN A 23 -5.86 -23.80 5.04
C ASN A 23 -7.08 -24.10 4.16
N ARG A 24 -8.17 -24.57 4.75
CA ARG A 24 -9.44 -24.80 4.06
C ARG A 24 -10.05 -23.50 3.52
N ALA A 25 -10.13 -22.45 4.34
CA ALA A 25 -10.64 -21.15 3.94
C ALA A 25 -9.82 -20.53 2.78
N ILE A 26 -8.50 -20.74 2.75
CA ILE A 26 -7.67 -20.36 1.60
C ILE A 26 -8.03 -21.18 0.34
N LYS A 27 -8.20 -22.50 0.48
CA LYS A 27 -8.53 -23.39 -0.63
C LYS A 27 -9.91 -23.08 -1.23
N GLU A 28 -10.87 -22.72 -0.39
CA GLU A 28 -12.24 -22.36 -0.79
C GLU A 28 -12.39 -20.90 -1.22
N GLY A 29 -11.31 -20.11 -1.21
CA GLY A 29 -11.34 -18.70 -1.62
C GLY A 29 -12.00 -17.74 -0.62
N ILE A 30 -12.43 -18.23 0.54
CA ILE A 30 -12.97 -17.44 1.66
C ILE A 30 -11.90 -16.48 2.19
N LEU A 31 -10.63 -16.92 2.21
CA LEU A 31 -9.49 -16.08 2.54
C LEU A 31 -8.51 -16.00 1.37
N LEU A 32 -7.95 -14.81 1.15
CA LEU A 32 -6.80 -14.62 0.29
C LEU A 32 -5.49 -14.74 1.10
N ARG A 33 -4.46 -15.37 0.51
CA ARG A 33 -3.12 -15.26 1.08
C ARG A 33 -2.67 -13.81 0.98
N ARG A 34 -1.85 -13.35 1.93
CA ARG A 34 -1.35 -11.97 1.93
C ARG A 34 -0.67 -11.56 0.62
N ARG A 35 0.00 -12.49 -0.06
CA ARG A 35 0.65 -12.23 -1.36
C ARG A 35 -0.35 -12.01 -2.51
N ASP A 36 -1.56 -12.57 -2.38
CA ASP A 36 -2.64 -12.52 -3.37
C ASP A 36 -3.63 -11.38 -3.09
N MET A 37 -3.56 -10.74 -1.91
CA MET A 37 -4.36 -9.55 -1.59
C MET A 37 -3.93 -8.37 -2.48
N PRO A 38 -4.81 -7.39 -2.75
CA PRO A 38 -4.43 -6.13 -3.40
C PRO A 38 -3.28 -5.43 -2.67
N PHE A 39 -2.43 -4.70 -3.39
CA PHE A 39 -1.30 -3.96 -2.81
C PHE A 39 -1.71 -2.65 -2.12
N TRP A 40 -2.94 -2.20 -2.35
CA TRP A 40 -3.53 -1.02 -1.75
C TRP A 40 -5.03 -1.22 -1.49
N GLU A 41 -5.58 -0.37 -0.65
CA GLU A 41 -7.01 -0.21 -0.41
C GLU A 41 -7.43 1.19 -0.82
N VAL A 42 -8.64 1.35 -1.36
CA VAL A 42 -9.16 2.67 -1.72
C VAL A 42 -9.92 3.23 -0.52
N ASP A 43 -9.51 4.39 -0.02
CA ASP A 43 -10.22 5.06 1.06
C ASP A 43 -11.36 5.97 0.55
N GLY A 44 -12.12 6.56 1.47
CA GLY A 44 -13.25 7.44 1.14
C GLY A 44 -12.86 8.74 0.43
N SER A 45 -11.57 9.09 0.37
CA SER A 45 -11.05 10.25 -0.37
C SER A 45 -10.59 9.90 -1.79
N GLY A 46 -10.69 8.63 -2.20
CA GLY A 46 -10.16 8.14 -3.47
C GLY A 46 -8.65 7.88 -3.45
N CYS A 47 -7.99 7.97 -2.29
CA CYS A 47 -6.58 7.61 -2.18
C CYS A 47 -6.42 6.09 -2.23
N TRP A 48 -5.42 5.62 -2.99
CA TRP A 48 -5.02 4.22 -3.01
C TRP A 48 -3.97 4.02 -1.92
N ILE A 49 -4.40 3.65 -0.73
CA ILE A 49 -3.54 3.53 0.45
C ILE A 49 -2.73 2.24 0.39
N TRP A 50 -1.41 2.38 0.33
CA TRP A 50 -0.49 1.25 0.36
C TRP A 50 -0.64 0.44 1.65
N ASN A 51 -1.04 -0.82 1.55
CA ASN A 51 -1.30 -1.69 2.71
C ASN A 51 -0.20 -2.76 2.93
N ARG A 52 1.00 -2.51 2.39
CA ARG A 52 2.21 -3.34 2.62
C ARG A 52 3.18 -2.63 3.55
N LYS A 53 4.50 -2.79 3.32
CA LYS A 53 5.52 -2.18 4.18
C LYS A 53 5.46 -0.67 4.02
N ILE A 54 5.25 0.04 5.12
CA ILE A 54 5.32 1.51 5.22
C ILE A 54 6.55 1.86 6.08
N ARG A 55 7.31 2.86 5.67
CA ARG A 55 8.44 3.39 6.45
C ARG A 55 7.95 4.33 7.56
N PRO A 56 8.77 4.61 8.59
CA PRO A 56 8.43 5.58 9.63
C PRO A 56 8.11 6.99 9.12
N ASP A 57 8.62 7.35 7.93
CA ASP A 57 8.34 8.62 7.25
C ASP A 57 6.98 8.63 6.52
N GLY A 58 6.22 7.53 6.56
CA GLY A 58 4.89 7.41 5.95
C GLY A 58 4.88 6.90 4.50
N TYR A 59 6.03 6.68 3.87
CA TYR A 59 6.08 6.21 2.48
C TYR A 59 6.00 4.68 2.38
N GLY A 60 5.14 4.22 1.47
CA GLY A 60 5.06 2.81 1.10
C GLY A 60 6.31 2.30 0.37
N ARG A 61 6.65 1.03 0.56
CA ARG A 61 7.74 0.34 -0.14
C ARG A 61 7.27 -0.94 -0.82
N LYS A 62 7.79 -1.16 -2.03
CA LYS A 62 7.58 -2.38 -2.81
C LYS A 62 8.90 -3.16 -2.90
N SER A 63 8.84 -4.42 -2.48
CA SER A 63 9.93 -5.39 -2.69
C SER A 63 9.95 -5.87 -4.13
N LEU A 64 11.11 -5.79 -4.78
CA LEU A 64 11.41 -6.40 -6.07
C LEU A 64 12.46 -7.50 -5.82
N GLY A 65 11.99 -8.72 -5.55
CA GLY A 65 12.85 -9.80 -5.08
C GLY A 65 13.32 -9.62 -3.63
N LYS A 66 14.45 -10.25 -3.29
CA LYS A 66 14.93 -10.36 -1.90
C LYS A 66 15.63 -9.09 -1.39
N TYR A 67 16.34 -8.37 -2.25
CA TYR A 67 17.26 -7.30 -1.84
C TYR A 67 16.90 -5.91 -2.37
N VAL A 68 16.00 -5.81 -3.36
CA VAL A 68 15.65 -4.51 -3.96
C VAL A 68 14.34 -4.00 -3.38
N GLN A 69 14.33 -2.73 -2.96
CA GLN A 69 13.17 -2.02 -2.43
C GLN A 69 13.03 -0.68 -3.14
N VAL A 70 11.85 -0.43 -3.71
CA VAL A 70 11.55 0.84 -4.39
C VAL A 70 10.40 1.56 -3.68
N PRO A 71 10.29 2.90 -3.79
CA PRO A 71 9.12 3.65 -3.34
C PRO A 71 7.85 3.11 -4.03
N ALA A 72 6.82 2.81 -3.25
CA ALA A 72 5.61 2.19 -3.78
C ALA A 72 4.89 3.09 -4.79
N HIS A 73 4.78 4.39 -4.51
CA HIS A 73 4.11 5.35 -5.39
C HIS A 73 4.84 5.48 -6.74
N ARG A 74 6.19 5.50 -6.77
CA ARG A 74 6.96 5.49 -8.03
C ARG A 74 6.71 4.21 -8.82
N TRP A 75 6.76 3.05 -8.15
CA TRP A 75 6.50 1.78 -8.82
C TRP A 75 5.10 1.73 -9.42
N VAL A 76 4.06 2.10 -8.68
CA VAL A 76 2.69 2.11 -9.23
C VAL A 76 2.55 3.12 -10.38
N TYR A 77 3.09 4.33 -10.23
CA TYR A 77 3.09 5.33 -11.29
C TYR A 77 3.75 4.80 -12.57
N GLU A 78 4.92 4.18 -12.47
CA GLU A 78 5.63 3.62 -13.63
C GLU A 78 4.88 2.46 -14.29
N GLN A 79 4.17 1.65 -13.51
CA GLN A 79 3.34 0.56 -14.05
C GLN A 79 2.06 1.05 -14.74
N CYS A 80 1.48 2.17 -14.29
CA CYS A 80 0.18 2.67 -14.77
C CYS A 80 0.31 3.77 -15.83
N VAL A 81 1.31 4.62 -15.70
CA VAL A 81 1.50 5.83 -16.53
C VAL A 81 2.74 5.70 -17.39
N GLY A 82 3.86 5.25 -16.80
CA GLY A 82 5.13 5.10 -17.49
C GLY A 82 6.30 5.77 -16.75
N PRO A 83 7.49 5.82 -17.38
CA PRO A 83 8.71 6.28 -16.71
C PRO A 83 8.57 7.72 -16.21
N ILE A 84 9.06 7.96 -15.00
CA ILE A 84 9.15 9.32 -14.45
C ILE A 84 10.29 10.04 -15.18
N PRO A 85 10.07 11.22 -15.80
CA PRO A 85 11.11 11.92 -16.53
C PRO A 85 12.33 12.24 -15.65
N ASP A 86 13.50 12.27 -16.28
CA ASP A 86 14.76 12.54 -15.59
C ASP A 86 14.74 13.91 -14.90
N GLY A 87 15.26 13.94 -13.67
CA GLY A 87 15.27 15.15 -12.84
C GLY A 87 13.95 15.48 -12.16
N LEU A 88 12.88 14.69 -12.37
CA LEU A 88 11.59 14.87 -11.71
C LEU A 88 11.35 13.91 -10.54
N GLU A 89 10.60 14.40 -9.57
CA GLU A 89 10.10 13.70 -8.40
C GLU A 89 8.57 13.67 -8.43
N LEU A 90 7.94 12.69 -7.79
CA LEU A 90 6.49 12.66 -7.67
C LEU A 90 6.05 13.39 -6.40
N ASP A 91 5.26 14.45 -6.55
CA ASP A 91 4.59 15.16 -5.45
C ASP A 91 3.18 14.61 -5.25
N HIS A 92 2.79 14.41 -3.99
CA HIS A 92 1.44 13.98 -3.60
C HIS A 92 0.50 15.17 -3.54
N LEU A 93 -0.38 15.31 -4.54
CA LEU A 93 -1.42 16.34 -4.56
C LEU A 93 -2.38 16.20 -3.36
N CYS A 94 -2.62 14.96 -2.94
CA CYS A 94 -3.48 14.61 -1.80
C CYS A 94 -2.79 14.74 -0.43
N ASN A 95 -1.49 15.00 -0.35
CA ASN A 95 -0.70 15.01 0.89
C ASN A 95 -0.68 13.73 1.73
N VAL A 96 -1.15 12.61 1.19
CA VAL A 96 -1.12 11.30 1.85
C VAL A 96 0.08 10.52 1.33
N ARG A 97 1.16 10.43 2.13
CA ARG A 97 2.43 9.77 1.73
C ARG A 97 2.30 8.28 1.39
N ALA A 98 1.28 7.63 1.94
CA ALA A 98 0.97 6.23 1.66
C ALA A 98 0.13 6.04 0.38
N CYS A 99 -0.37 7.12 -0.22
CA CYS A 99 -1.16 7.04 -1.45
C CYS A 99 -0.26 6.66 -2.63
N VAL A 100 -0.74 5.73 -3.45
CA VAL A 100 -0.09 5.28 -4.70
C VAL A 100 -0.96 5.52 -5.93
N ASN A 101 -2.07 6.26 -5.80
CA ASN A 101 -2.94 6.59 -6.92
C ASN A 101 -2.19 7.49 -7.91
N PRO A 102 -1.95 7.07 -9.17
CA PRO A 102 -1.29 7.90 -10.16
C PRO A 102 -1.96 9.25 -10.40
N ASP A 103 -3.29 9.33 -10.31
CA ASP A 103 -4.03 10.58 -10.49
C ASP A 103 -3.80 11.59 -9.34
N HIS A 104 -3.25 11.11 -8.21
CA HIS A 104 -2.88 11.95 -7.06
C HIS A 104 -1.37 12.27 -7.03
N LEU A 105 -0.63 11.94 -8.08
CA LEU A 105 0.81 12.12 -8.21
C LEU A 105 1.13 13.02 -9.40
N GLU A 106 2.00 14.00 -9.18
CA GLU A 106 2.48 14.89 -10.24
C GLU A 106 4.01 14.85 -10.32
N PRO A 107 4.60 14.58 -11.49
CA PRO A 107 6.03 14.77 -11.73
C PRO A 107 6.38 16.26 -11.67
N VAL A 108 7.20 16.64 -10.70
CA VAL A 108 7.64 18.02 -10.46
C VAL A 108 9.15 18.06 -10.26
N THR A 109 9.75 19.24 -10.38
CA THR A 109 11.14 19.43 -10.00
C THR A 109 11.29 19.33 -8.48
N HIS A 110 12.49 18.98 -8.02
CA HIS A 110 12.80 18.95 -6.58
C HIS A 110 12.50 20.31 -5.90
N THR A 111 12.83 21.42 -6.57
CA THR A 111 12.55 22.77 -6.07
C THR A 111 11.06 23.01 -5.87
N GLU A 112 10.23 22.61 -6.83
CA GLU A 112 8.77 22.77 -6.73
C GLU A 112 8.19 21.89 -5.61
N ASN A 113 8.63 20.64 -5.48
CA ASN A 113 8.23 19.74 -4.39
C ASN A 113 8.55 20.36 -3.02
N MET A 114 9.77 20.89 -2.84
CA MET A 114 10.18 21.57 -1.61
C MET A 114 9.35 22.82 -1.33
N LEU A 115 9.10 23.64 -2.35
CA LEU A 115 8.29 24.85 -2.23
C LEU A 115 6.84 24.54 -1.81
N ARG A 116 6.22 23.51 -2.42
CA ARG A 116 4.87 23.06 -2.06
C ARG A 116 4.81 22.54 -0.63
N GLN A 117 5.77 21.71 -0.22
CA GLN A 117 5.84 21.22 1.16
C GLN A 117 6.01 22.37 2.15
N TRP A 118 6.83 23.37 1.84
CA TRP A 118 7.00 24.55 2.69
C TRP A 118 5.70 25.34 2.80
N ARG A 119 5.00 25.58 1.69
CA ARG A 119 3.69 26.28 1.69
C ARG A 119 2.66 25.54 2.54
N ARG A 120 2.54 24.22 2.39
CA ARG A 120 1.61 23.37 3.17
C ARG A 120 1.87 23.46 4.68
N LYS A 121 3.14 23.40 5.09
CA LYS A 121 3.53 23.52 6.51
C LYS A 121 3.21 24.88 7.13
N ARG A 122 3.06 25.94 6.33
CA ARG A 122 2.73 27.29 6.82
C ARG A 122 1.24 27.61 6.80
N ALA A 123 0.47 26.82 6.08
CA ALA A 123 -0.98 26.97 5.99
C ALA A 123 -1.74 26.10 7.03
N ALA A 124 -1.04 25.18 7.69
CA ALA A 124 -1.54 24.37 8.80
C ALA A 124 -1.18 24.99 10.15
#